data_AF-A0A930W1P2-F1
#
_entry.id   AF-A0A930W1P2-F1
#
_cell.length_a   1.000
_cell.length_b   1.000
_cell.length_c   1.000
_cell.angle_alpha   90.00
_cell.angle_beta   90.00
_cell.angle_gamma   90.00
#
_symmetry.space_group_name_H-M   'P 1'
#
loop_
_entity.id
_entity.type
_entity.pdbx_description
1 polymer ?
#
loop_
_entity_poly.entity_id
_entity_poly.type
_entity_poly.pdbx_seq_one_letter_code
_entity_poly.pdbx_strand_id
1 'polypeptide(L)'
;MSGFGDGIKQGAYLAGTKRFNFFYAYVATMCYFLRADGEFSSQEQLWVEEQLDNLQLGLTIPEAVKDKLLSIIADDSLTFDAVKEFLEPVEISQLESISQRVQIAIEIDEEITEEELAANELFNAYITERVANDIVNDQRVKEIISSAVKEYGENLDRIDYEFKQLTKLQDSDAAFLIGATALQVIRVLLINKLTEVEPAGSNNLKEVRLHDAQSKIFEQFNATEEASGPLYASKSHILSARGVPYDATRFADGNFGIFRGANHRFGTFGHDPILGLIFGTANIMTNTLTAPNPNPLIGKFGYLPTSFNVEYDPFGKNPHITTPTSTLLLLGAAAKRIPSEPDAAAAALIKQIIHIGTDLYTPVGIQLPVENLILNKATTEKLTSYVNMGDIVKVGGQAAAAIAINWLVAALHGCSLFNKDDGTEFCSEMHQVRTKKILLISNSIATSSSVIQAAITKNPRNLDIGGAAVLIYRLFTDMKFISKLKQEFMTSELAKVYDQRVQGLL
;
A
#
# COMPACT_ATOMS: atom_id res chain seq x y z
N MET A 1 0.55 9.79 18.70
CA MET A 1 0.39 11.24 18.94
C MET A 1 0.41 11.63 20.42
N SER A 2 0.29 10.71 21.38
CA SER A 2 0.42 11.00 22.82
C SER A 2 1.83 11.47 23.23
N GLY A 3 2.89 10.81 22.74
CA GLY A 3 4.27 11.13 23.14
C GLY A 3 4.77 12.54 22.82
N PHE A 4 4.23 13.20 21.78
CA PHE A 4 4.62 14.57 21.43
C PHE A 4 4.08 15.59 22.45
N GLY A 5 2.84 15.40 22.91
CA GLY A 5 2.22 16.27 23.92
C GLY A 5 2.88 16.13 25.29
N ASP A 6 3.28 14.91 25.66
CA ASP A 6 3.98 14.65 26.92
C ASP A 6 5.42 15.21 26.89
N GLY A 7 6.09 15.14 25.74
CA GLY A 7 7.40 15.77 25.52
C GLY A 7 7.36 17.29 25.69
N ILE A 8 6.32 17.97 25.20
CA ILE A 8 6.15 19.43 25.38
C ILE A 8 5.97 19.79 26.87
N LYS A 9 5.16 19.03 27.61
CA LYS A 9 4.95 19.27 29.05
C LYS A 9 6.22 19.05 29.86
N GLN A 10 6.96 17.99 29.55
CA GLN A 10 8.25 17.72 30.18
C GLN A 10 9.26 18.83 29.87
N GLY A 11 9.29 19.32 28.62
CA GLY A 11 10.12 20.46 28.22
C GLY A 11 9.79 21.74 29.00
N ALA A 12 8.50 22.07 29.15
CA ALA A 12 8.06 23.23 29.92
C ALA A 12 8.42 23.13 31.42
N TYR A 13 8.28 21.95 32.02
CA TYR A 13 8.68 21.69 33.41
C TYR A 13 10.20 21.89 33.60
N LEU A 14 11.01 21.28 32.74
CA LEU A 14 12.47 21.39 32.80
C LEU A 14 12.95 22.84 32.63
N ALA A 15 12.30 23.62 31.75
CA ALA A 15 12.59 25.04 31.57
C ALA A 15 12.29 25.87 32.84
N GLY A 16 11.19 25.55 33.55
CA GLY A 16 10.84 26.18 34.83
C GLY A 16 11.87 25.89 35.93
N THR A 17 12.27 24.63 36.08
CA THR A 17 13.28 24.23 37.08
C THR A 17 14.63 24.89 36.83
N LYS A 18 15.09 24.96 35.58
CA LYS A 18 16.34 25.63 35.20
C LYS A 18 16.34 27.12 35.59
N ARG A 19 15.22 27.81 35.38
CA ARG A 19 15.05 29.22 35.78
C ARG A 19 15.21 29.43 37.29
N PHE A 20 14.65 28.55 38.11
CA PHE A 20 14.77 28.68 39.57
C PHE A 20 16.17 28.36 40.08
N ASN A 21 16.84 27.36 39.50
CA ASN A 21 18.23 27.03 39.82
C ASN A 21 19.17 28.21 39.55
N PHE A 22 18.96 28.92 38.43
CA PHE A 22 19.68 30.16 38.15
C PHE A 22 19.50 31.22 39.24
N PHE A 23 18.26 31.44 39.73
CA PHE A 23 18.02 32.40 40.80
C PHE A 23 18.70 32.01 42.12
N TYR A 24 18.65 30.74 42.52
CA TYR A 24 19.35 30.28 43.72
C TYR A 24 20.86 30.49 43.60
N ALA A 25 21.44 30.13 42.46
CA ALA A 25 22.86 30.30 42.21
C ALA A 25 23.28 31.77 42.18
N TYR A 26 22.49 32.60 41.52
CA TYR A 26 22.72 34.03 41.45
C TYR A 26 22.74 34.65 42.85
N VAL A 27 21.71 34.41 43.65
CA VAL A 27 21.60 34.96 45.01
C VAL A 27 22.69 34.41 45.93
N ALA A 28 22.93 33.09 45.90
CA ALA A 28 24.00 32.48 46.70
C ALA A 28 25.38 33.04 46.34
N THR A 29 25.65 33.25 45.05
CA THR A 29 26.91 33.84 44.60
C THR A 29 27.03 35.28 45.08
N MET A 30 26.00 36.12 44.92
CA MET A 30 26.02 37.51 45.40
C MET A 30 26.23 37.59 46.91
N CYS A 31 25.48 36.80 47.70
CA CYS A 31 25.62 36.77 49.16
C CYS A 31 27.00 36.30 49.62
N TYR A 32 27.66 35.41 48.87
CA TYR A 32 29.03 34.99 49.17
C TYR A 32 30.04 36.11 48.91
N PHE A 33 29.90 36.87 47.81
CA PHE A 33 30.80 37.98 47.48
C PHE A 33 30.64 39.16 48.43
N LEU A 34 29.40 39.60 48.69
CA LEU A 34 29.08 40.73 49.58
C LEU A 34 29.35 40.47 51.07
N ARG A 35 29.89 39.29 51.42
CA ARG A 35 30.24 38.92 52.79
C ARG A 35 31.68 38.42 52.88
N ALA A 36 32.44 38.52 51.79
CA ALA A 36 33.78 37.96 51.68
C ALA A 36 34.75 38.66 52.65
N ASP A 37 34.59 39.97 52.85
CA ASP A 37 35.37 40.82 53.75
C ASP A 37 34.95 40.72 55.23
N GLY A 38 33.83 40.04 55.51
CA GLY A 38 33.27 39.86 56.85
C GLY A 38 32.40 41.02 57.36
N GLU A 39 32.18 42.05 56.54
CA GLU A 39 31.17 43.08 56.79
C GLU A 39 29.96 42.85 55.87
N PHE A 40 28.77 43.30 56.29
CA PHE A 40 27.58 43.28 55.45
C PHE A 40 26.86 44.59 55.68
N SER A 41 27.21 45.59 54.88
CA SER A 41 26.76 46.96 55.05
C SER A 41 25.28 47.10 54.71
N SER A 42 24.64 48.14 55.23
CA SER A 42 23.24 48.45 54.88
C SER A 42 23.07 48.77 53.38
N GLN A 43 24.14 49.17 52.69
CA GLN A 43 24.12 49.49 51.27
C GLN A 43 24.14 48.23 50.40
N GLU A 44 24.89 47.21 50.80
CA GLU A 44 24.91 45.90 50.15
C GLU A 44 23.61 45.13 50.40
N GLN A 45 23.05 45.24 51.60
CA GLN A 45 21.73 44.69 51.91
C GLN A 45 20.63 45.30 51.02
N LEU A 46 20.62 46.63 50.89
CA LEU A 46 19.70 47.34 50.00
C LEU A 46 19.90 46.95 48.53
N TRP A 47 21.15 46.76 48.10
CA TRP A 47 21.46 46.35 46.74
C TRP A 47 20.96 44.93 46.42
N VAL A 48 21.10 43.97 47.34
CA VAL A 48 20.55 42.61 47.18
C VAL A 48 19.03 42.65 47.07
N GLU A 49 18.36 43.42 47.95
CA GLU A 49 16.90 43.60 47.92
C GLU A 49 16.43 44.25 46.61
N GLU A 50 17.13 45.28 46.12
CA GLU A 50 16.81 45.96 44.87
C GLU A 50 17.06 45.06 43.64
N GLN A 51 18.12 44.24 43.64
CA GLN A 51 18.38 43.27 42.56
C GLN A 51 17.34 42.14 42.53
N LEU A 52 16.85 41.70 43.69
CA LEU A 52 15.74 40.74 43.76
C LEU A 52 14.46 41.33 43.16
N ASP A 53 14.14 42.58 43.45
CA ASP A 53 12.99 43.27 42.86
C ASP A 53 13.15 43.51 41.34
N ASN A 54 14.35 43.89 40.90
CA ASN A 54 14.68 44.15 39.49
C ASN A 54 14.74 42.88 38.61
N LEU A 55 14.91 41.69 39.20
CA LEU A 55 14.79 40.41 38.50
C LEU A 55 13.34 40.09 38.05
N GLN A 56 12.39 41.02 38.24
CA GLN A 56 10.97 40.83 37.99
C GLN A 56 10.44 39.58 38.71
N LEU A 57 10.82 39.37 39.98
CA LEU A 57 10.19 38.37 40.85
C LEU A 57 8.69 38.67 41.11
N GLY A 58 8.19 39.82 40.62
CA GLY A 58 6.85 40.35 40.81
C GLY A 58 5.68 39.66 40.09
N LEU A 59 5.84 38.57 39.32
CA LEU A 59 4.70 37.81 38.78
C LEU A 59 4.95 36.29 38.77
N THR A 60 4.34 35.61 39.76
CA THR A 60 4.13 34.15 39.91
C THR A 60 5.38 33.26 40.03
N ILE A 61 6.19 33.48 41.08
CA ILE A 61 7.14 32.47 41.57
C ILE A 61 6.47 31.65 42.67
N PRO A 62 6.59 30.30 42.69
CA PRO A 62 6.00 29.49 43.76
C PRO A 62 6.54 29.88 45.14
N GLU A 63 5.69 29.89 46.18
CA GLU A 63 6.09 30.32 47.53
C GLU A 63 7.31 29.54 48.05
N ALA A 64 7.37 28.23 47.78
CA ALA A 64 8.51 27.38 48.13
C ALA A 64 9.84 27.86 47.52
N VAL A 65 9.81 28.50 46.35
CA VAL A 65 11.01 29.05 45.71
C VAL A 65 11.46 30.32 46.42
N LYS A 66 10.52 31.18 46.80
CA LYS A 66 10.76 32.41 47.56
C LYS A 66 11.32 32.11 48.95
N ASP A 67 10.74 31.15 49.66
CA ASP A 67 11.22 30.72 50.99
C ASP A 67 12.68 30.25 50.93
N LYS A 68 13.03 29.50 49.88
CA LYS A 68 14.41 29.03 49.69
C LYS A 68 15.38 30.16 49.34
N LEU A 69 14.97 31.17 48.55
CA LEU A 69 15.80 32.35 48.29
C LEU A 69 16.06 33.14 49.58
N LEU A 70 15.03 33.36 50.40
CA LEU A 70 15.16 34.03 51.69
C LEU A 70 16.08 33.26 52.66
N SER A 71 16.03 31.92 52.65
CA SER A 71 16.94 31.12 53.48
C SER A 71 18.41 31.25 53.06
N ILE A 72 18.68 31.43 51.76
CA ILE A 72 20.05 31.64 51.26
C ILE A 72 20.56 33.03 51.70
N ILE A 73 19.70 34.06 51.61
CA ILE A 73 20.05 35.43 52.01
C ILE A 73 20.32 35.53 53.52
N ALA A 74 19.63 34.72 54.32
CA ALA A 74 19.80 34.70 55.78
C ALA A 74 20.99 33.86 56.27
N ASP A 75 21.74 33.19 55.38
CA ASP A 75 22.86 32.33 55.75
C ASP A 75 24.19 33.11 55.78
N ASP A 76 24.58 33.54 56.97
CA ASP A 76 25.81 34.32 57.22
C ASP A 76 27.08 33.47 57.20
N SER A 77 26.97 32.16 56.99
CA SER A 77 28.08 31.20 56.99
C SER A 77 28.34 30.56 55.62
N LEU A 78 27.79 31.15 54.57
CA LEU A 78 27.83 30.60 53.22
C LEU A 78 29.27 30.50 52.69
N THR A 79 29.75 29.28 52.47
CA THR A 79 31.09 29.01 51.91
C THR A 79 31.03 28.87 50.39
N PHE A 80 32.18 29.04 49.71
CA PHE A 80 32.25 28.82 48.26
C PHE A 80 31.87 27.38 47.85
N ASP A 81 32.18 26.38 48.67
CA ASP A 81 31.78 24.99 48.40
C ASP A 81 30.25 24.82 48.45
N ALA A 82 29.55 25.52 49.34
CA ALA A 82 28.08 25.56 49.34
C ALA A 82 27.54 26.31 48.11
N VAL A 83 28.21 27.38 47.66
CA VAL A 83 27.86 28.10 46.42
C VAL A 83 27.99 27.20 45.18
N LYS A 84 29.01 26.32 45.13
CA LYS A 84 29.17 25.34 44.03
C LYS A 84 27.93 24.45 43.88
N GLU A 85 27.30 24.02 44.97
CA GLU A 85 26.08 23.20 44.91
C GLU A 85 24.92 23.92 44.20
N PHE A 86 24.85 25.25 44.34
CA PHE A 86 23.86 26.06 43.63
C PHE A 86 24.27 26.37 42.19
N LEU A 87 25.56 26.51 41.90
CA LEU A 87 26.07 26.72 40.53
C LEU A 87 25.99 25.46 39.66
N GLU A 88 26.18 24.27 40.24
CA GLU A 88 26.19 22.97 39.56
C GLU A 88 24.95 22.65 38.69
N PRO A 89 23.72 23.06 39.04
CA PRO A 89 22.55 22.89 38.17
C PRO A 89 22.32 24.02 37.13
N VAL A 90 23.14 25.07 37.11
CA VAL A 90 23.01 26.23 36.19
C VAL A 90 23.65 25.95 34.84
N GLU A 91 23.08 26.40 33.73
CA GLU A 91 23.73 26.24 32.41
C GLU A 91 24.96 27.15 32.28
N ILE A 92 26.00 26.68 31.58
CA ILE A 92 27.25 27.45 31.41
C ILE A 92 27.04 28.78 30.69
N SER A 93 26.12 28.84 29.73
CA SER A 93 25.70 30.07 29.06
C SER A 93 25.15 31.14 30.02
N GLN A 94 24.65 30.74 31.19
CA GLN A 94 24.12 31.65 32.21
C GLN A 94 25.17 32.01 33.26
N LEU A 95 26.23 31.21 33.41
CA LEU A 95 27.33 31.51 34.34
C LEU A 95 28.10 32.77 33.94
N GLU A 96 28.22 33.07 32.64
CA GLU A 96 28.79 34.33 32.17
C GLU A 96 28.01 35.55 32.66
N SER A 97 26.67 35.46 32.71
CA SER A 97 25.83 36.52 33.27
C SER A 97 25.99 36.67 34.78
N ILE A 98 26.29 35.59 35.50
CA ILE A 98 26.59 35.65 36.93
C ILE A 98 27.96 36.31 37.12
N SER A 99 28.97 35.89 36.36
CA SER A 99 30.34 36.46 36.38
C SER A 99 30.36 37.97 36.12
N GLN A 100 29.62 38.47 35.13
CA GLN A 100 29.52 39.90 34.86
C GLN A 100 28.91 40.69 36.02
N ARG A 101 27.96 40.09 36.76
CA ARG A 101 27.29 40.76 37.88
C ARG A 101 28.09 40.67 39.17
N VAL A 102 28.83 39.58 39.38
CA VAL A 102 29.85 39.47 40.44
C VAL A 102 30.86 40.61 40.32
N GLN A 103 31.35 40.89 39.11
CA GLN A 103 32.33 41.96 38.89
C GLN A 103 31.77 43.34 39.28
N ILE A 104 30.48 43.59 38.99
CA ILE A 104 29.81 44.83 39.40
C ILE A 104 29.66 44.88 40.93
N ALA A 105 29.39 43.74 41.58
CA ALA A 105 29.20 43.68 43.03
C ALA A 105 30.48 43.99 43.81
N ILE A 106 31.63 43.48 43.35
CA ILE A 106 32.97 43.75 43.93
C ILE A 106 33.39 45.23 43.78
N GLU A 107 32.76 45.99 42.87
CA GLU A 107 33.10 47.39 42.61
C GLU A 107 32.17 48.40 43.34
N ILE A 108 31.26 47.93 44.20
CA ILE A 108 30.21 48.77 44.82
C ILE A 108 30.75 49.75 45.87
N ASP A 109 31.77 49.37 46.61
CA ASP A 109 32.33 50.13 47.75
C ASP A 109 33.57 50.97 47.40
N GLU A 110 34.00 50.95 46.13
CA GLU A 110 35.20 51.60 45.60
C GLU A 110 36.54 51.13 46.23
N GLU A 111 36.55 50.09 47.10
CA GLU A 111 37.74 49.52 47.74
C GLU A 111 37.74 47.98 47.71
N ILE A 112 38.43 47.38 46.74
CA ILE A 112 38.52 45.91 46.62
C ILE A 112 39.44 45.32 47.70
N THR A 113 38.90 44.44 48.53
CA THR A 113 39.63 43.72 49.59
C THR A 113 40.40 42.49 49.06
N GLU A 114 41.41 42.02 49.81
CA GLU A 114 42.15 40.80 49.47
C GLU A 114 41.24 39.56 49.54
N GLU A 115 40.27 39.56 50.45
CA GLU A 115 39.27 38.52 50.63
C GLU A 115 38.31 38.39 49.43
N GLU A 116 37.85 39.52 48.87
CA GLU A 116 37.04 39.53 47.64
C GLU A 116 37.84 39.10 46.41
N LEU A 117 39.12 39.49 46.33
CA LEU A 117 40.01 39.05 45.27
C LEU A 117 40.18 37.52 45.30
N ALA A 118 40.41 36.95 46.49
CA ALA A 118 40.51 35.51 46.69
C ALA A 118 39.20 34.77 46.36
N ALA A 119 38.04 35.33 46.74
CA ALA A 119 36.73 34.81 46.38
C ALA A 119 36.51 34.80 44.86
N ASN A 120 36.96 35.85 44.16
CA ASN A 120 36.86 35.98 42.71
C ASN A 120 37.77 34.96 41.98
N GLU A 121 38.99 34.73 42.47
CA GLU A 121 39.87 33.69 41.94
C GLU A 121 39.26 32.29 42.03
N LEU A 122 38.67 31.94 43.18
CA LEU A 122 37.99 30.66 43.40
C LEU A 122 36.79 30.48 42.44
N PHE A 123 35.99 31.53 42.27
CA PHE A 123 34.86 31.53 41.34
C PHE A 123 35.32 31.34 39.89
N ASN A 124 36.31 32.11 39.43
CA ASN A 124 36.82 32.03 38.06
C ASN A 124 37.49 30.67 37.75
N ALA A 125 38.20 30.09 38.72
CA ALA A 125 38.77 28.75 38.58
C ALA A 125 37.68 27.68 38.37
N TYR A 126 36.62 27.73 39.18
CA TYR A 126 35.47 26.82 39.06
C TYR A 126 34.76 26.98 37.70
N ILE A 127 34.49 28.21 37.26
CA ILE A 127 33.85 28.47 35.95
C ILE A 127 34.71 27.93 34.81
N THR A 128 36.02 28.16 34.84
CA THR A 128 36.96 27.71 33.80
C THR A 128 36.97 26.18 33.69
N GLU A 129 37.05 25.47 34.83
CA GLU A 129 37.01 24.01 34.87
C GLU A 129 35.68 23.48 34.31
N ARG A 130 34.57 24.09 34.69
CA ARG A 130 33.24 23.67 34.25
C ARG A 130 33.01 23.88 32.75
N VAL A 131 33.45 25.02 32.22
CA VAL A 131 33.43 25.33 30.77
C VAL A 131 34.22 24.28 29.99
N ALA A 132 35.43 23.93 30.46
CA ALA A 132 36.26 22.92 29.80
C ALA A 132 35.59 21.53 29.79
N ASN A 133 35.00 21.11 30.91
CA ASN A 133 34.32 19.81 31.03
C ASN A 133 33.06 19.72 30.14
N ASP A 134 32.29 20.80 30.03
CA ASP A 134 31.08 20.83 29.20
C ASP A 134 31.39 20.82 27.71
N ILE A 135 32.44 21.52 27.25
CA ILE A 135 32.89 21.44 25.86
C ILE A 135 33.24 20.00 25.48
N VAL A 136 33.96 19.28 26.35
CA VAL A 136 34.33 17.87 26.12
C VAL A 136 33.10 16.97 26.12
N ASN A 137 32.17 17.17 27.07
CA ASN A 137 30.93 16.40 27.14
C ASN A 137 30.02 16.66 25.93
N ASP A 138 29.83 17.92 25.52
CA ASP A 138 29.03 18.30 24.36
C ASP A 138 29.61 17.71 23.08
N GLN A 139 30.94 17.73 22.92
CA GLN A 139 31.62 17.09 21.79
C GLN A 139 31.37 15.57 21.78
N ARG A 140 31.51 14.90 22.92
CA ARG A 140 31.25 13.46 23.05
C ARG A 140 29.77 13.11 22.79
N VAL A 141 28.85 13.93 23.27
CA VAL A 141 27.40 13.76 23.04
C VAL A 141 27.08 13.95 21.55
N LYS A 142 27.65 14.97 20.90
CA LYS A 142 27.52 15.18 19.44
C LYS A 142 28.04 13.99 18.64
N GLU A 143 29.18 13.41 19.03
CA GLU A 143 29.74 12.23 18.37
C GLU A 143 28.82 11.01 18.52
N ILE A 144 28.30 10.76 19.73
CA ILE A 144 27.36 9.66 20.00
C ILE A 144 26.06 9.83 19.20
N ILE A 145 25.49 11.04 19.20
CA ILE A 145 24.28 11.36 18.43
C ILE A 145 24.55 11.17 16.93
N SER A 146 25.67 11.69 16.44
CA SER A 146 26.06 11.56 15.03
C SER A 146 26.22 10.10 14.61
N SER A 147 26.88 9.28 15.42
CA SER A 147 27.01 7.84 15.15
C SER A 147 25.66 7.13 15.18
N ALA A 148 24.80 7.45 16.15
CA ALA A 148 23.48 6.83 16.26
C ALA A 148 22.57 7.20 15.08
N VAL A 149 22.60 8.46 14.63
CA VAL A 149 21.84 8.92 13.46
C VAL A 149 22.36 8.26 12.18
N LYS A 150 23.68 8.17 12.01
CA LYS A 150 24.28 7.51 10.86
C LYS A 150 23.88 6.03 10.80
N GLU A 151 24.00 5.32 11.90
CA GLU A 151 23.64 3.91 12.00
C GLU A 151 22.14 3.67 11.77
N TYR A 152 21.27 4.52 12.31
CA TYR A 152 19.83 4.48 12.04
C TYR A 152 19.56 4.61 10.53
N GLY A 153 20.23 5.56 9.86
CA GLY A 153 20.14 5.74 8.41
C GLY A 153 20.60 4.50 7.62
N GLU A 154 21.75 3.93 7.97
CA GLU A 154 22.29 2.71 7.33
C GLU A 154 21.34 1.51 7.50
N ASN A 155 20.73 1.35 8.67
CA ASN A 155 19.73 0.32 8.91
C ASN A 155 18.46 0.53 8.07
N LEU A 156 17.97 1.77 7.96
CA LEU A 156 16.82 2.06 7.09
C LEU A 156 17.12 1.75 5.62
N ASP A 157 18.30 2.11 5.12
CA ASP A 157 18.70 1.86 3.74
C ASP A 157 18.83 0.36 3.46
N ARG A 158 19.41 -0.40 4.40
CA ARG A 158 19.51 -1.86 4.33
C ARG A 158 18.13 -2.51 4.28
N ILE A 159 17.23 -2.15 5.20
CA ILE A 159 15.88 -2.71 5.28
C ILE A 159 15.05 -2.34 4.03
N ASP A 160 15.19 -1.11 3.51
CA ASP A 160 14.58 -0.71 2.23
C ASP A 160 15.09 -1.56 1.06
N TYR A 161 16.40 -1.83 1.03
CA TYR A 161 16.99 -2.70 0.03
C TYR A 161 16.44 -4.13 0.11
N GLU A 162 16.33 -4.71 1.31
CA GLU A 162 15.74 -6.03 1.53
C GLU A 162 14.30 -6.10 1.03
N PHE A 163 13.46 -5.10 1.37
CA PHE A 163 12.09 -5.00 0.85
C PHE A 163 12.05 -4.97 -0.68
N LYS A 164 12.95 -4.21 -1.32
CA LYS A 164 13.06 -4.15 -2.78
C LYS A 164 13.41 -5.52 -3.38
N GLN A 165 14.31 -6.28 -2.76
CA GLN A 165 14.66 -7.61 -3.23
C GLN A 165 13.52 -8.62 -3.06
N LEU A 166 12.87 -8.65 -1.90
CA LEU A 166 11.75 -9.56 -1.61
C LEU A 166 10.54 -9.30 -2.51
N THR A 167 10.29 -8.05 -2.89
CA THR A 167 9.19 -7.68 -3.78
C THR A 167 9.57 -7.64 -5.26
N LYS A 168 10.82 -7.93 -5.62
CA LYS A 168 11.27 -7.98 -7.02
C LYS A 168 10.57 -9.13 -7.75
N LEU A 169 10.19 -8.91 -9.02
CA LEU A 169 9.68 -10.00 -9.85
C LEU A 169 10.76 -11.08 -9.98
N GLN A 170 10.36 -12.32 -9.70
CA GLN A 170 11.20 -13.51 -9.78
C GLN A 170 11.09 -14.16 -11.16
N ASP A 171 11.98 -15.09 -11.48
CA ASP A 171 11.95 -15.80 -12.77
C ASP A 171 10.64 -16.56 -12.98
N SER A 172 10.05 -17.12 -11.92
CA SER A 172 8.73 -17.75 -11.98
C SER A 172 7.61 -16.78 -12.36
N ASP A 173 7.79 -15.49 -12.09
CA ASP A 173 6.78 -14.45 -12.27
C ASP A 173 6.78 -13.95 -13.72
N ALA A 174 7.87 -14.19 -14.46
CA ALA A 174 8.02 -13.78 -15.85
C ALA A 174 6.99 -14.45 -16.77
N ALA A 175 6.70 -15.74 -16.56
CA ALA A 175 5.68 -16.45 -17.33
C ALA A 175 4.29 -15.82 -17.15
N PHE A 176 3.93 -15.44 -15.93
CA PHE A 176 2.69 -14.74 -15.64
C PHE A 176 2.68 -13.33 -16.24
N LEU A 177 3.79 -12.62 -16.21
CA LEU A 177 3.91 -11.31 -16.85
C LEU A 177 3.71 -11.39 -18.37
N ILE A 178 4.37 -12.33 -19.03
CA ILE A 178 4.25 -12.54 -20.47
C ILE A 178 2.81 -12.93 -20.82
N GLY A 179 2.24 -13.91 -20.11
CA GLY A 179 0.86 -14.35 -20.31
C GLY A 179 -0.15 -13.23 -20.09
N ALA A 180 -0.03 -12.47 -18.99
CA ALA A 180 -0.89 -11.33 -18.70
C ALA A 180 -0.78 -10.26 -19.79
N THR A 181 0.44 -9.95 -20.24
CA THR A 181 0.68 -8.97 -21.31
C THR A 181 0.05 -9.42 -22.62
N ALA A 182 0.24 -10.69 -23.01
CA ALA A 182 -0.37 -11.25 -24.21
C ALA A 182 -1.90 -11.18 -24.15
N LEU A 183 -2.51 -11.59 -23.03
CA LEU A 183 -3.96 -11.52 -22.85
C LEU A 183 -4.50 -10.09 -22.91
N GLN A 184 -3.82 -9.13 -22.27
CA GLN A 184 -4.22 -7.73 -22.31
C GLN A 184 -4.09 -7.13 -23.72
N VAL A 185 -3.02 -7.45 -24.45
CA VAL A 185 -2.85 -6.98 -25.86
C VAL A 185 -3.88 -7.62 -26.78
N ILE A 186 -4.11 -8.93 -26.68
CA ILE A 186 -5.13 -9.65 -27.47
C ILE A 186 -6.51 -9.05 -27.20
N ARG A 187 -6.86 -8.77 -25.94
CA ARG A 187 -8.10 -8.09 -25.57
C ARG A 187 -8.26 -6.77 -26.32
N VAL A 188 -7.24 -5.92 -26.33
CA VAL A 188 -7.29 -4.61 -27.03
C VAL A 188 -7.55 -4.82 -28.52
N LEU A 189 -6.81 -5.73 -29.15
CA LEU A 189 -6.95 -6.03 -30.58
C LEU A 189 -8.34 -6.58 -30.93
N LEU A 190 -8.85 -7.53 -30.13
CA LEU A 190 -10.17 -8.14 -30.34
C LEU A 190 -11.29 -7.11 -30.16
N ILE A 191 -11.27 -6.33 -29.08
CA ILE A 191 -12.31 -5.32 -28.83
C ILE A 191 -12.30 -4.24 -29.91
N ASN A 192 -11.11 -3.83 -30.39
CA ASN A 192 -11.01 -2.88 -31.49
C ASN A 192 -11.62 -3.44 -32.79
N LYS A 193 -11.36 -4.70 -33.12
CA LYS A 193 -11.98 -5.37 -34.28
C LYS A 193 -13.50 -5.54 -34.14
N LEU A 194 -13.98 -5.84 -32.93
CA LEU A 194 -15.40 -6.03 -32.61
C LEU A 194 -16.22 -4.74 -32.73
N THR A 195 -15.61 -3.61 -32.38
CA THR A 195 -16.26 -2.30 -32.27
C THR A 195 -16.24 -1.47 -33.56
N GLU A 196 -15.71 -2.01 -34.67
CA GLU A 196 -15.91 -1.40 -35.99
C GLU A 196 -17.41 -1.35 -36.30
N VAL A 197 -17.94 -0.15 -36.56
CA VAL A 197 -19.37 0.06 -36.84
C VAL A 197 -19.64 -0.34 -38.29
N GLU A 198 -20.53 -1.31 -38.51
CA GLU A 198 -21.07 -1.60 -39.84
C GLU A 198 -22.42 -0.88 -40.03
N PRO A 199 -22.74 -0.43 -41.26
CA PRO A 199 -24.06 0.10 -41.58
C PRO A 199 -25.14 -0.96 -41.34
N ALA A 200 -26.26 -0.56 -40.73
CA ALA A 200 -27.35 -1.47 -40.39
C ALA A 200 -27.89 -2.20 -41.63
N GLY A 201 -27.96 -3.54 -41.57
CA GLY A 201 -28.52 -4.40 -42.62
C GLY A 201 -27.56 -5.43 -43.23
N SER A 202 -26.29 -5.48 -42.84
CA SER A 202 -25.35 -6.51 -43.31
C SER A 202 -25.47 -7.83 -42.53
N ASN A 203 -25.80 -8.92 -43.22
CA ASN A 203 -25.76 -10.30 -42.71
C ASN A 203 -24.44 -10.60 -41.96
N ASN A 204 -24.49 -10.93 -40.66
CA ASN A 204 -23.47 -11.62 -39.83
C ASN A 204 -21.96 -11.47 -40.15
N LEU A 205 -21.50 -10.37 -40.77
CA LEU A 205 -20.10 -10.20 -41.19
C LEU A 205 -19.12 -10.19 -40.01
N LYS A 206 -19.55 -9.69 -38.84
CA LYS A 206 -18.75 -9.68 -37.61
C LYS A 206 -18.48 -11.07 -37.05
N GLU A 207 -19.50 -11.92 -37.00
CA GLU A 207 -19.38 -13.31 -36.57
C GLU A 207 -18.40 -14.07 -37.47
N VAL A 208 -18.48 -13.87 -38.78
CA VAL A 208 -17.54 -14.44 -39.77
C VAL A 208 -16.11 -13.94 -39.52
N ARG A 209 -15.90 -12.63 -39.35
CA ARG A 209 -14.55 -12.06 -39.08
C ARG A 209 -13.95 -12.51 -37.74
N LEU A 210 -14.78 -12.83 -36.75
CA LEU A 210 -14.35 -13.33 -35.45
C LEU A 210 -13.97 -14.81 -35.52
N HIS A 211 -14.77 -15.61 -36.22
CA HIS A 211 -14.38 -16.98 -36.54
C HIS A 211 -13.08 -17.03 -37.34
N ASP A 212 -12.88 -16.15 -38.33
CA ASP A 212 -11.62 -16.04 -39.05
C ASP A 212 -10.44 -15.64 -38.15
N ALA A 213 -10.66 -14.74 -37.20
CA ALA A 213 -9.63 -14.36 -36.22
C ALA A 213 -9.29 -15.53 -35.28
N GLN A 214 -10.32 -16.25 -34.81
CA GLN A 214 -10.16 -17.43 -33.99
C GLN A 214 -9.35 -18.49 -34.73
N SER A 215 -9.70 -18.80 -35.98
CA SER A 215 -8.98 -19.77 -36.81
C SER A 215 -7.50 -19.40 -36.96
N LYS A 216 -7.18 -18.15 -37.27
CA LYS A 216 -5.79 -17.68 -37.39
C LYS A 216 -5.00 -17.75 -36.08
N ILE A 217 -5.64 -17.49 -34.94
CA ILE A 217 -4.99 -17.62 -33.64
C ILE A 217 -4.78 -19.12 -33.32
N PHE A 218 -5.75 -19.97 -33.65
CA PHE A 218 -5.73 -21.39 -33.34
C PHE A 218 -4.77 -22.20 -34.23
N GLU A 219 -4.44 -21.72 -35.43
CA GLU A 219 -3.37 -22.27 -36.28
C GLU A 219 -2.00 -22.31 -35.57
N GLN A 220 -1.79 -21.47 -34.56
CA GLN A 220 -0.54 -21.43 -33.80
C GLN A 220 -0.45 -22.51 -32.70
N PHE A 221 -1.52 -23.28 -32.47
CA PHE A 221 -1.59 -24.30 -31.43
C PHE A 221 -1.50 -25.71 -32.04
N ASN A 222 -0.55 -26.52 -31.56
CA ASN A 222 -0.41 -27.92 -32.02
C ASN A 222 -1.53 -28.81 -31.46
N ALA A 223 -2.36 -29.43 -32.29
CA ALA A 223 -3.38 -30.38 -31.80
C ALA A 223 -2.74 -31.65 -31.20
N THR A 224 -3.27 -32.14 -30.07
CA THR A 224 -2.88 -33.42 -29.46
C THR A 224 -3.98 -34.48 -29.70
N GLU A 225 -3.58 -35.75 -29.85
CA GLU A 225 -4.49 -36.88 -30.15
C GLU A 225 -5.25 -37.44 -28.93
N GLU A 226 -5.09 -36.84 -27.75
CA GLU A 226 -5.77 -37.29 -26.56
C GLU A 226 -7.28 -37.10 -26.69
N ALA A 227 -8.07 -38.11 -26.30
CA ALA A 227 -9.52 -38.04 -26.35
C ALA A 227 -10.05 -37.22 -25.16
N SER A 228 -11.14 -36.48 -25.38
CA SER A 228 -11.87 -35.84 -24.28
C SER A 228 -12.45 -36.91 -23.33
N GLY A 229 -12.57 -36.57 -22.05
CA GLY A 229 -13.10 -37.43 -21.00
C GLY A 229 -13.87 -36.62 -19.94
N PRO A 230 -14.37 -37.26 -18.88
CA PRO A 230 -15.06 -36.56 -17.80
C PRO A 230 -14.19 -35.48 -17.17
N LEU A 231 -14.72 -34.26 -17.06
CA LEU A 231 -13.99 -33.07 -16.56
C LEU A 231 -12.70 -32.74 -17.36
N TYR A 232 -12.60 -33.18 -18.61
CA TYR A 232 -11.43 -32.96 -19.45
C TYR A 232 -11.80 -32.80 -20.93
N ALA A 233 -11.55 -31.62 -21.49
CA ALA A 233 -11.64 -31.38 -22.93
C ALA A 233 -10.26 -31.44 -23.57
N SER A 234 -10.04 -32.30 -24.56
CA SER A 234 -8.74 -32.35 -25.23
C SER A 234 -8.42 -31.02 -25.94
N LYS A 235 -7.14 -30.70 -26.11
CA LYS A 235 -6.75 -29.46 -26.80
C LYS A 235 -7.24 -29.44 -28.25
N SER A 236 -7.21 -30.58 -28.93
CA SER A 236 -7.81 -30.73 -30.26
C SER A 236 -9.30 -30.38 -30.24
N HIS A 237 -10.05 -30.89 -29.26
CA HIS A 237 -11.46 -30.57 -29.07
C HIS A 237 -11.71 -29.09 -28.79
N ILE A 238 -10.93 -28.45 -27.91
CA ILE A 238 -11.06 -27.01 -27.61
C ILE A 238 -10.90 -26.19 -28.90
N LEU A 239 -9.91 -26.51 -29.72
CA LEU A 239 -9.59 -25.78 -30.95
C LEU A 239 -10.63 -26.02 -32.06
N SER A 240 -11.16 -27.24 -32.20
CA SER A 240 -12.00 -27.63 -33.34
C SER A 240 -13.50 -27.65 -33.07
N ALA A 241 -13.93 -27.76 -31.81
CA ALA A 241 -15.36 -27.88 -31.47
C ALA A 241 -16.13 -26.62 -31.88
N ARG A 242 -17.33 -26.82 -32.43
CA ARG A 242 -18.21 -25.73 -32.83
C ARG A 242 -18.93 -25.18 -31.60
N GLY A 243 -18.72 -23.90 -31.30
CA GLY A 243 -19.28 -23.24 -30.12
C GLY A 243 -18.60 -23.68 -28.82
N VAL A 244 -19.30 -23.49 -27.72
CA VAL A 244 -18.82 -23.73 -26.35
C VAL A 244 -19.79 -24.65 -25.61
N PRO A 245 -19.35 -25.42 -24.59
CA PRO A 245 -20.18 -26.46 -23.98
C PRO A 245 -21.45 -25.92 -23.32
N TYR A 246 -21.43 -24.68 -22.85
CA TYR A 246 -22.59 -24.05 -22.23
C TYR A 246 -23.60 -23.45 -23.23
N ASP A 247 -23.37 -23.60 -24.55
CA ASP A 247 -24.40 -23.42 -25.59
C ASP A 247 -25.36 -24.62 -25.69
N ALA A 248 -25.07 -25.71 -24.97
CA ALA A 248 -25.91 -26.91 -24.97
C ALA A 248 -27.33 -26.61 -24.52
N THR A 249 -28.32 -26.94 -25.36
CA THR A 249 -29.76 -26.79 -25.05
C THR A 249 -30.49 -28.12 -24.95
N ARG A 250 -29.83 -29.22 -25.32
CA ARG A 250 -30.35 -30.59 -25.29
C ARG A 250 -29.89 -31.31 -24.03
N PHE A 251 -30.78 -32.10 -23.45
CA PHE A 251 -30.49 -32.96 -22.30
C PHE A 251 -30.50 -34.43 -22.76
N ALA A 252 -29.57 -35.23 -22.25
CA ALA A 252 -29.53 -36.68 -22.48
C ALA A 252 -30.74 -37.37 -21.81
N ASP A 253 -30.94 -37.09 -20.52
CA ASP A 253 -31.94 -37.74 -19.67
C ASP A 253 -32.76 -36.70 -18.89
N GLY A 254 -33.94 -36.34 -19.42
CA GLY A 254 -34.88 -35.43 -18.77
C GLY A 254 -34.39 -33.97 -18.67
N ASN A 255 -35.33 -33.03 -18.53
CA ASN A 255 -34.98 -31.62 -18.39
C ASN A 255 -34.65 -31.30 -16.92
N PHE A 256 -33.41 -30.88 -16.63
CA PHE A 256 -32.97 -30.51 -15.28
C PHE A 256 -33.51 -29.15 -14.77
N GLY A 257 -34.33 -28.46 -15.55
CA GLY A 257 -35.02 -27.23 -15.12
C GLY A 257 -34.13 -26.00 -14.97
N ILE A 258 -32.89 -26.06 -15.47
CA ILE A 258 -31.87 -25.00 -15.34
C ILE A 258 -32.10 -23.80 -16.28
N PHE A 259 -32.72 -23.99 -17.44
CA PHE A 259 -33.13 -22.92 -18.36
C PHE A 259 -34.17 -23.42 -19.38
N ARG A 260 -34.91 -22.49 -20.02
CA ARG A 260 -35.92 -22.80 -21.06
C ARG A 260 -35.43 -22.42 -22.46
N GLY A 261 -35.05 -23.40 -23.27
CA GLY A 261 -34.79 -23.23 -24.71
C GLY A 261 -33.82 -22.09 -25.04
N ALA A 262 -34.32 -21.05 -25.73
CA ALA A 262 -33.53 -19.87 -26.13
C ALA A 262 -32.97 -19.04 -24.96
N ASN A 263 -33.40 -19.30 -23.71
CA ASN A 263 -32.94 -18.58 -22.53
C ASN A 263 -31.65 -19.16 -21.91
N HIS A 264 -31.00 -20.17 -22.49
CA HIS A 264 -29.73 -20.70 -21.96
C HIS A 264 -28.64 -19.63 -21.87
N ARG A 265 -28.64 -18.65 -22.79
CA ARG A 265 -27.75 -17.47 -22.74
C ARG A 265 -27.90 -16.65 -21.46
N PHE A 266 -29.09 -16.67 -20.86
CA PHE A 266 -29.41 -16.03 -19.58
C PHE A 266 -29.31 -17.00 -18.39
N GLY A 267 -29.13 -18.30 -18.65
CA GLY A 267 -29.22 -19.37 -17.67
C GLY A 267 -27.89 -20.04 -17.34
N THR A 268 -26.78 -19.64 -17.97
CA THR A 268 -25.44 -20.20 -17.69
C THR A 268 -24.43 -19.10 -17.41
N PHE A 269 -23.49 -19.36 -16.51
CA PHE A 269 -22.44 -18.42 -16.15
C PHE A 269 -21.41 -18.24 -17.26
N GLY A 270 -21.32 -19.18 -18.21
CA GLY A 270 -20.40 -19.11 -19.33
C GLY A 270 -20.66 -17.92 -20.28
N HIS A 271 -21.89 -17.41 -20.35
CA HIS A 271 -22.22 -16.23 -21.17
C HIS A 271 -22.02 -14.90 -20.44
N ASP A 272 -21.81 -14.91 -19.13
CA ASP A 272 -21.60 -13.67 -18.38
C ASP A 272 -20.23 -13.06 -18.74
N PRO A 273 -20.14 -11.76 -19.04
CA PRO A 273 -18.87 -11.14 -19.44
C PRO A 273 -17.75 -11.21 -18.39
N ILE A 274 -18.09 -11.38 -17.11
CA ILE A 274 -17.14 -11.46 -15.99
C ILE A 274 -17.05 -12.89 -15.47
N LEU A 275 -18.18 -13.47 -15.07
CA LEU A 275 -18.23 -14.84 -14.54
C LEU A 275 -17.88 -15.88 -15.62
N GLY A 276 -18.15 -15.60 -16.89
CA GLY A 276 -17.80 -16.47 -18.01
C GLY A 276 -16.30 -16.61 -18.22
N LEU A 277 -15.49 -15.62 -17.83
CA LEU A 277 -14.03 -15.78 -17.90
C LEU A 277 -13.51 -16.81 -16.88
N ILE A 278 -14.26 -17.04 -15.80
CA ILE A 278 -13.94 -18.06 -14.79
C ILE A 278 -14.63 -19.37 -15.17
N PHE A 279 -15.96 -19.35 -15.16
CA PHE A 279 -16.78 -20.54 -15.34
C PHE A 279 -16.81 -20.97 -16.80
N GLY A 280 -16.92 -20.06 -17.75
CA GLY A 280 -16.89 -20.39 -19.17
C GLY A 280 -15.53 -20.95 -19.62
N THR A 281 -14.41 -20.33 -19.21
CA THR A 281 -13.08 -20.89 -19.47
C THR A 281 -12.92 -22.28 -18.85
N ALA A 282 -13.29 -22.45 -17.57
CA ALA A 282 -13.24 -23.75 -16.90
C ALA A 282 -14.17 -24.77 -17.57
N ASN A 283 -15.35 -24.35 -18.00
CA ASN A 283 -16.33 -25.15 -18.73
C ASN A 283 -15.77 -25.65 -20.06
N ILE A 284 -15.11 -24.79 -20.84
CA ILE A 284 -14.43 -25.18 -22.09
C ILE A 284 -13.29 -26.16 -21.82
N MET A 285 -12.50 -25.95 -20.75
CA MET A 285 -11.39 -26.84 -20.40
C MET A 285 -11.84 -28.22 -19.91
N THR A 286 -13.05 -28.34 -19.41
CA THR A 286 -13.54 -29.54 -18.71
C THR A 286 -14.74 -30.19 -19.39
N ASN A 287 -15.23 -29.64 -20.51
CA ASN A 287 -16.46 -30.07 -21.17
C ASN A 287 -17.65 -30.11 -20.20
N THR A 288 -17.92 -28.98 -19.56
CA THR A 288 -19.04 -28.82 -18.62
C THR A 288 -19.83 -27.55 -18.89
N LEU A 289 -20.91 -27.37 -18.16
CA LEU A 289 -21.71 -26.16 -18.12
C LEU A 289 -21.99 -25.82 -16.66
N THR A 290 -21.86 -24.55 -16.28
CA THR A 290 -22.21 -24.05 -14.95
C THR A 290 -23.37 -23.06 -15.00
N ALA A 291 -24.37 -23.25 -14.14
CA ALA A 291 -25.60 -22.47 -14.09
C ALA A 291 -25.96 -22.06 -12.64
N PRO A 292 -26.76 -20.99 -12.44
CA PRO A 292 -27.36 -20.69 -11.15
C PRO A 292 -28.15 -21.89 -10.61
N ASN A 293 -28.14 -22.08 -9.29
CA ASN A 293 -28.91 -23.14 -8.66
C ASN A 293 -30.42 -22.85 -8.77
N PRO A 294 -31.23 -23.74 -9.39
CA PRO A 294 -32.66 -23.52 -9.56
C PRO A 294 -33.46 -23.62 -8.25
N ASN A 295 -32.89 -24.22 -7.18
CA ASN A 295 -33.50 -24.33 -5.85
C ASN A 295 -32.50 -23.87 -4.76
N PRO A 296 -32.33 -22.54 -4.55
CA PRO A 296 -31.53 -22.05 -3.44
C PRO A 296 -32.22 -22.47 -2.12
N LEU A 297 -31.55 -23.31 -1.33
CA LEU A 297 -32.01 -23.66 0.02
C LEU A 297 -32.21 -22.37 0.83
N ILE A 298 -33.45 -22.14 1.30
CA ILE A 298 -33.81 -21.01 2.17
C ILE A 298 -33.00 -21.14 3.47
N GLY A 299 -31.98 -20.32 3.65
CA GLY A 299 -31.22 -20.25 4.90
C GLY A 299 -29.70 -20.20 4.72
N LYS A 300 -29.18 -18.98 4.63
CA LYS A 300 -27.81 -18.54 5.02
C LYS A 300 -26.54 -19.15 4.38
N PHE A 301 -26.54 -20.13 3.47
CA PHE A 301 -25.29 -20.55 2.77
C PHE A 301 -25.44 -21.06 1.31
N GLY A 302 -26.52 -20.73 0.58
CA GLY A 302 -26.87 -21.41 -0.68
C GLY A 302 -26.88 -20.59 -1.97
N TYR A 303 -25.76 -19.99 -2.39
CA TYR A 303 -25.55 -19.46 -3.76
C TYR A 303 -24.56 -20.31 -4.58
N LEU A 304 -24.27 -21.55 -4.14
CA LEU A 304 -23.37 -22.44 -4.87
C LEU A 304 -23.99 -22.81 -6.22
N PRO A 305 -23.32 -22.54 -7.35
CA PRO A 305 -23.84 -22.85 -8.66
C PRO A 305 -23.82 -24.35 -8.92
N THR A 306 -24.72 -24.79 -9.79
CA THR A 306 -24.83 -26.18 -10.20
C THR A 306 -24.09 -26.37 -11.53
N SER A 307 -23.31 -27.44 -11.64
CA SER A 307 -22.57 -27.76 -12.86
C SER A 307 -23.01 -29.10 -13.43
N PHE A 308 -22.85 -29.27 -14.74
CA PHE A 308 -23.22 -30.47 -15.48
C PHE A 308 -22.13 -30.84 -16.48
N ASN A 309 -21.92 -32.14 -16.71
CA ASN A 309 -21.09 -32.61 -17.81
C ASN A 309 -21.79 -32.35 -19.15
N VAL A 310 -20.99 -32.06 -20.18
CA VAL A 310 -21.46 -31.85 -21.55
C VAL A 310 -20.71 -32.80 -22.47
N GLU A 311 -21.46 -33.64 -23.16
CA GLU A 311 -20.91 -34.57 -24.14
C GLU A 311 -21.18 -34.06 -25.54
N TYR A 312 -20.28 -34.40 -26.46
CA TYR A 312 -20.37 -34.03 -27.87
C TYR A 312 -20.49 -35.29 -28.71
N ASP A 313 -21.05 -35.14 -29.91
CA ASP A 313 -20.91 -36.17 -30.93
C ASP A 313 -19.44 -36.38 -31.34
N PRO A 314 -19.10 -37.48 -32.04
CA PRO A 314 -17.72 -37.77 -32.46
C PRO A 314 -17.06 -36.66 -33.31
N PHE A 315 -17.85 -35.72 -33.84
CA PHE A 315 -17.39 -34.60 -34.65
C PHE A 315 -17.27 -33.27 -33.87
N GLY A 316 -17.58 -33.24 -32.57
CA GLY A 316 -17.45 -32.07 -31.72
C GLY A 316 -18.45 -30.94 -32.03
N LYS A 317 -19.62 -31.27 -32.59
CA LYS A 317 -20.60 -30.27 -33.11
C LYS A 317 -21.90 -30.19 -32.34
N ASN A 318 -22.33 -31.28 -31.71
CA ASN A 318 -23.64 -31.38 -31.07
C ASN A 318 -23.50 -31.58 -29.55
N PRO A 319 -23.30 -30.50 -28.78
CA PRO A 319 -23.20 -30.60 -27.33
C PRO A 319 -24.56 -30.94 -26.70
N HIS A 320 -24.55 -31.83 -25.70
CA HIS A 320 -25.72 -32.19 -24.92
C HIS A 320 -25.36 -32.43 -23.45
N ILE A 321 -26.26 -32.02 -22.57
CA ILE A 321 -26.08 -32.02 -21.12
C ILE A 321 -26.40 -33.41 -20.58
N THR A 322 -25.47 -33.99 -19.82
CA THR A 322 -25.60 -35.37 -19.33
C THR A 322 -25.90 -35.42 -17.83
N THR A 323 -24.88 -35.54 -16.99
CA THR A 323 -25.04 -35.73 -15.54
C THR A 323 -24.62 -34.49 -14.75
N PRO A 324 -25.23 -34.24 -13.57
CA PRO A 324 -24.71 -33.25 -12.62
C PRO A 324 -23.27 -33.55 -12.23
N THR A 325 -22.48 -32.50 -11.98
CA THR A 325 -21.10 -32.59 -11.49
C THR A 325 -20.81 -31.51 -10.44
N SER A 326 -19.78 -31.73 -9.63
CA SER A 326 -19.39 -30.78 -8.59
C SER A 326 -18.67 -29.58 -9.19
N THR A 327 -19.18 -28.38 -8.93
CA THR A 327 -18.54 -27.11 -9.34
C THR A 327 -17.11 -27.00 -8.78
N LEU A 328 -16.86 -27.47 -7.56
CA LEU A 328 -15.52 -27.42 -6.97
C LEU A 328 -14.56 -28.39 -7.66
N LEU A 329 -15.02 -29.59 -8.06
CA LEU A 329 -14.21 -30.55 -8.79
C LEU A 329 -13.89 -30.05 -10.21
N LEU A 330 -14.88 -29.46 -10.88
CA LEU A 330 -14.72 -28.70 -12.13
C LEU A 330 -13.58 -27.69 -12.03
N LEU A 331 -13.65 -26.80 -11.03
CA LEU A 331 -12.70 -25.68 -10.92
C LEU A 331 -11.32 -26.20 -10.51
N GLY A 332 -11.27 -27.22 -9.65
CA GLY A 332 -10.05 -27.91 -9.29
C GLY A 332 -9.39 -28.63 -10.48
N ALA A 333 -10.17 -29.28 -11.35
CA ALA A 333 -9.67 -29.92 -12.56
C ALA A 333 -9.12 -28.90 -13.56
N ALA A 334 -9.87 -27.83 -13.83
CA ALA A 334 -9.40 -26.72 -14.65
C ALA A 334 -8.13 -26.08 -14.09
N ALA A 335 -8.10 -25.76 -12.79
CA ALA A 335 -6.96 -25.13 -12.14
C ALA A 335 -5.70 -26.00 -12.15
N LYS A 336 -5.83 -27.32 -11.91
CA LYS A 336 -4.70 -28.27 -12.00
C LYS A 336 -4.11 -28.35 -13.40
N ARG A 337 -4.93 -28.14 -14.42
CA ARG A 337 -4.53 -28.23 -15.82
C ARG A 337 -3.76 -27.00 -16.32
N ILE A 338 -3.96 -25.84 -15.69
CA ILE A 338 -3.28 -24.60 -16.09
C ILE A 338 -1.75 -24.71 -16.07
N PRO A 339 -1.10 -25.23 -15.00
CA PRO A 339 0.34 -25.41 -15.00
C PRO A 339 0.82 -26.59 -15.86
N SER A 340 0.02 -27.64 -16.05
CA SER A 340 0.44 -28.83 -16.80
C SER A 340 0.23 -28.72 -18.32
N GLU A 341 -0.79 -27.98 -18.75
CA GLU A 341 -1.17 -27.78 -20.15
C GLU A 341 -1.54 -26.29 -20.41
N PRO A 342 -0.58 -25.36 -20.27
CA PRO A 342 -0.83 -23.93 -20.40
C PRO A 342 -1.40 -23.53 -21.77
N ASP A 343 -1.00 -24.22 -22.83
CA ASP A 343 -1.52 -24.01 -24.19
C ASP A 343 -3.02 -24.30 -24.29
N ALA A 344 -3.50 -25.36 -23.62
CA ALA A 344 -4.92 -25.72 -23.64
C ALA A 344 -5.75 -24.72 -22.83
N ALA A 345 -5.22 -24.25 -21.70
CA ALA A 345 -5.85 -23.21 -20.90
C ALA A 345 -5.93 -21.88 -21.66
N ALA A 346 -4.85 -21.49 -22.36
CA ALA A 346 -4.82 -20.30 -23.20
C ALA A 346 -5.83 -20.40 -24.37
N ALA A 347 -5.88 -21.55 -25.05
CA ALA A 347 -6.85 -21.78 -26.13
C ALA A 347 -8.30 -21.69 -25.62
N ALA A 348 -8.60 -22.28 -24.47
CA ALA A 348 -9.92 -22.21 -23.85
C ALA A 348 -10.32 -20.77 -23.48
N LEU A 349 -9.39 -20.00 -22.90
CA LEU A 349 -9.61 -18.60 -22.55
C LEU A 349 -9.81 -17.71 -23.78
N ILE A 350 -9.00 -17.90 -24.83
CA ILE A 350 -9.17 -17.18 -26.10
C ILE A 350 -10.55 -17.50 -26.69
N LYS A 351 -10.94 -18.78 -26.70
CA LYS A 351 -12.27 -19.21 -27.16
C LYS A 351 -13.38 -18.52 -26.35
N GLN A 352 -13.24 -18.47 -25.03
CA GLN A 352 -14.17 -17.79 -24.13
C GLN A 352 -14.29 -16.29 -24.44
N ILE A 353 -13.17 -15.60 -24.62
CA ILE A 353 -13.15 -14.16 -24.91
C ILE A 353 -13.85 -13.88 -26.24
N ILE A 354 -13.57 -14.70 -27.27
CA ILE A 354 -14.22 -14.56 -28.57
C ILE A 354 -15.72 -14.84 -28.47
N HIS A 355 -16.11 -15.86 -27.68
CA HIS A 355 -17.51 -16.22 -27.44
C HIS A 355 -18.31 -15.11 -26.74
N ILE A 356 -17.76 -14.53 -25.66
CA ILE A 356 -18.34 -13.33 -25.02
C ILE A 356 -18.42 -12.18 -26.04
N GLY A 357 -17.38 -12.03 -26.86
CA GLY A 357 -17.32 -11.07 -27.94
C GLY A 357 -18.40 -11.27 -29.01
N THR A 358 -18.79 -12.49 -29.37
CA THR A 358 -19.90 -12.74 -30.31
C THR A 358 -21.26 -12.51 -29.66
N ASP A 359 -21.40 -12.85 -28.38
CA ASP A 359 -22.67 -12.71 -27.66
C ASP A 359 -23.05 -11.24 -27.42
N LEU A 360 -22.08 -10.36 -27.12
CA LEU A 360 -22.31 -8.93 -26.87
C LEU A 360 -22.85 -8.14 -28.08
N TYR A 361 -22.73 -8.67 -29.31
CA TYR A 361 -23.12 -7.97 -30.55
C TYR A 361 -24.36 -8.56 -31.24
N THR A 362 -25.07 -9.50 -30.61
CA THR A 362 -26.34 -10.03 -31.14
C THR A 362 -27.52 -9.17 -30.66
N PRO A 363 -28.54 -8.85 -31.50
CA PRO A 363 -29.68 -7.98 -31.13
C PRO A 363 -30.61 -8.48 -30.00
N VAL A 364 -30.32 -9.63 -29.39
CA VAL A 364 -31.01 -10.14 -28.19
C VAL A 364 -29.96 -10.17 -27.08
N GLY A 365 -29.90 -9.07 -26.34
CA GLY A 365 -28.75 -8.63 -25.56
C GLY A 365 -28.38 -9.47 -24.34
N ILE A 366 -27.15 -9.24 -23.88
CA ILE A 366 -26.69 -9.54 -22.53
C ILE A 366 -26.68 -8.21 -21.76
N GLN A 367 -27.12 -8.26 -20.50
CA GLN A 367 -26.99 -7.15 -19.55
C GLN A 367 -25.53 -6.73 -19.46
N LEU A 368 -25.26 -5.43 -19.66
CA LEU A 368 -23.94 -4.92 -19.32
C LEU A 368 -23.66 -5.24 -17.85
N PRO A 369 -22.43 -5.66 -17.51
CA PRO A 369 -22.01 -5.66 -16.13
C PRO A 369 -22.29 -4.27 -15.58
N VAL A 370 -23.03 -4.17 -14.46
CA VAL A 370 -23.41 -2.93 -13.76
C VAL A 370 -24.74 -2.28 -14.20
N GLU A 371 -25.60 -2.90 -15.03
CA GLU A 371 -26.93 -2.32 -15.35
C GLU A 371 -27.87 -2.09 -14.13
N ASN A 372 -27.64 -2.76 -13.01
CA ASN A 372 -28.38 -2.50 -11.76
C ASN A 372 -27.79 -1.37 -10.89
N LEU A 373 -26.72 -0.69 -11.34
CA LEU A 373 -26.10 0.40 -10.60
C LEU A 373 -25.77 1.54 -11.56
N ILE A 374 -26.61 2.59 -11.50
CA ILE A 374 -26.31 3.96 -11.93
C ILE A 374 -26.54 4.22 -13.43
N LEU A 375 -27.77 4.63 -13.78
CA LEU A 375 -28.07 5.91 -14.48
C LEU A 375 -29.59 6.06 -14.75
N ASN A 376 -30.14 7.22 -14.39
CA ASN A 376 -31.52 7.62 -14.68
C ASN A 376 -31.66 7.97 -16.17
N LYS A 377 -32.79 7.61 -16.79
CA LYS A 377 -33.16 7.87 -18.21
C LYS A 377 -32.83 9.30 -18.68
N ALA A 378 -33.11 10.30 -17.85
CA ALA A 378 -32.86 11.71 -18.17
C ALA A 378 -31.36 12.07 -18.22
N THR A 379 -30.51 11.38 -17.46
CA THR A 379 -29.05 11.55 -17.49
C THR A 379 -28.46 10.84 -18.71
N THR A 380 -29.02 9.69 -19.08
CA THR A 380 -28.65 8.94 -20.29
C THR A 380 -28.92 9.74 -21.56
N GLU A 381 -30.08 10.39 -21.67
CA GLU A 381 -30.44 11.24 -22.84
C GLU A 381 -29.56 12.49 -22.98
N LYS A 382 -29.06 13.04 -21.86
CA LYS A 382 -28.16 14.20 -21.87
C LYS A 382 -26.69 13.82 -22.12
N LEU A 383 -26.31 12.57 -21.86
CA LEU A 383 -24.96 12.05 -22.11
C LEU A 383 -24.81 11.56 -23.57
N THR A 384 -25.88 10.97 -24.14
CA THR A 384 -25.92 10.54 -25.54
C THR A 384 -25.94 11.69 -26.55
N SER A 385 -26.25 12.92 -26.11
CA SER A 385 -26.13 14.12 -26.96
C SER A 385 -24.68 14.60 -27.13
N TYR A 386 -23.74 14.12 -26.31
CA TYR A 386 -22.31 14.50 -26.38
C TYR A 386 -21.37 13.30 -26.64
N VAL A 387 -21.79 12.07 -26.36
CA VAL A 387 -20.99 10.85 -26.52
C VAL A 387 -21.82 9.77 -27.20
N ASN A 388 -21.27 9.11 -28.22
CA ASN A 388 -21.96 8.01 -28.90
C ASN A 388 -22.13 6.82 -27.95
N MET A 389 -23.34 6.26 -27.85
CA MET A 389 -23.62 5.08 -27.00
C MET A 389 -22.70 3.90 -27.32
N GLY A 390 -22.32 3.72 -28.59
CA GLY A 390 -21.34 2.70 -29.01
C GLY A 390 -19.95 2.91 -28.40
N ASP A 391 -19.54 4.16 -28.18
CA ASP A 391 -18.26 4.48 -27.54
C ASP A 391 -18.34 4.21 -26.02
N ILE A 392 -19.48 4.49 -25.36
CA ILE A 392 -19.70 4.15 -23.94
C ILE A 392 -19.66 2.64 -23.72
N VAL A 393 -20.36 1.87 -24.56
CA VAL A 393 -20.37 0.40 -24.51
C VAL A 393 -18.97 -0.16 -24.78
N LYS A 394 -18.24 0.40 -25.74
CA LYS A 394 -16.85 0.03 -26.02
C LYS A 394 -15.96 0.26 -24.80
N VAL A 395 -16.00 1.44 -24.20
CA VAL A 395 -15.17 1.79 -23.03
C VAL A 395 -15.54 0.91 -21.83
N GLY A 396 -16.83 0.66 -21.61
CA GLY A 396 -17.30 -0.25 -20.56
C GLY A 396 -16.81 -1.69 -20.78
N GLY A 397 -16.97 -2.22 -22.00
CA GLY A 397 -16.49 -3.56 -22.37
C GLY A 397 -14.97 -3.71 -22.28
N GLN A 398 -14.24 -2.66 -22.67
CA GLN A 398 -12.80 -2.55 -22.42
C GLN A 398 -12.52 -2.69 -20.91
N ALA A 399 -13.08 -1.84 -20.06
CA ALA A 399 -12.81 -1.87 -18.62
C ALA A 399 -13.16 -3.24 -17.98
N ALA A 400 -14.33 -3.81 -18.31
CA ALA A 400 -14.78 -5.10 -17.79
C ALA A 400 -13.80 -6.24 -18.15
N ALA A 401 -13.40 -6.33 -19.42
CA ALA A 401 -12.44 -7.33 -19.86
C ALA A 401 -11.06 -7.14 -19.20
N ALA A 402 -10.62 -5.90 -18.97
CA ALA A 402 -9.35 -5.63 -18.28
C ALA A 402 -9.39 -6.12 -16.84
N ILE A 403 -10.49 -5.81 -16.12
CA ILE A 403 -10.72 -6.23 -14.73
C ILE A 403 -10.74 -7.75 -14.63
N ALA A 404 -11.38 -8.43 -15.58
CA ALA A 404 -11.51 -9.87 -15.51
C ALA A 404 -10.20 -10.61 -15.86
N ILE A 405 -9.43 -10.15 -16.86
CA ILE A 405 -8.07 -10.67 -17.11
C ILE A 405 -7.18 -10.42 -15.88
N ASN A 406 -7.30 -9.25 -15.27
CA ASN A 406 -6.56 -8.91 -14.06
C ASN A 406 -6.89 -9.84 -12.89
N TRP A 407 -8.17 -10.15 -12.70
CA TRP A 407 -8.63 -11.10 -11.69
C TRP A 407 -8.08 -12.50 -11.97
N LEU A 408 -8.16 -12.95 -13.23
CA LEU A 408 -7.67 -14.28 -13.62
C LEU A 408 -6.17 -14.42 -13.35
N VAL A 409 -5.37 -13.47 -13.82
CA VAL A 409 -3.92 -13.46 -13.59
C VAL A 409 -3.62 -13.41 -12.09
N ALA A 410 -4.36 -12.61 -11.31
CA ALA A 410 -4.18 -12.54 -9.87
C ALA A 410 -4.50 -13.87 -9.17
N ALA A 411 -5.58 -14.54 -9.57
CA ALA A 411 -5.97 -15.83 -9.04
C ALA A 411 -4.93 -16.91 -9.39
N LEU A 412 -4.48 -16.98 -10.64
CA LEU A 412 -3.49 -17.97 -11.08
C LEU A 412 -2.12 -17.75 -10.43
N HIS A 413 -1.65 -16.51 -10.37
CA HIS A 413 -0.41 -16.19 -9.69
C HIS A 413 -0.53 -16.48 -8.18
N GLY A 414 -1.63 -16.05 -7.54
CA GLY A 414 -1.90 -16.34 -6.13
C GLY A 414 -1.95 -17.84 -5.82
N CYS A 415 -2.52 -18.65 -6.72
CA CYS A 415 -2.53 -20.11 -6.57
C CYS A 415 -1.13 -20.74 -6.61
N SER A 416 -0.14 -20.08 -7.22
CA SER A 416 1.24 -20.55 -7.23
C SER A 416 1.91 -20.50 -5.85
N LEU A 417 1.33 -19.74 -4.91
CA LEU A 417 1.81 -19.64 -3.52
C LEU A 417 1.45 -20.88 -2.68
N PHE A 418 0.38 -21.61 -3.00
CA PHE A 418 -0.12 -22.71 -2.14
C PHE A 418 0.90 -23.83 -1.88
N ASN A 419 1.95 -23.94 -2.70
CA ASN A 419 3.02 -24.93 -2.55
C ASN A 419 4.38 -24.32 -2.13
N LYS A 420 4.43 -23.02 -1.83
CA LYS A 420 5.67 -22.24 -1.62
C LYS A 420 5.67 -21.35 -0.38
N ASP A 421 4.65 -21.44 0.46
CA ASP A 421 4.65 -20.72 1.74
C ASP A 421 5.75 -21.32 2.64
N ASP A 422 6.83 -20.55 2.83
CA ASP A 422 8.00 -20.91 3.62
C ASP A 422 7.84 -20.53 5.10
N GLY A 423 6.68 -20.00 5.49
CA GLY A 423 6.37 -19.57 6.86
C GLY A 423 7.06 -18.28 7.27
N THR A 424 7.67 -17.55 6.33
CA THR A 424 8.31 -16.26 6.61
C THR A 424 7.27 -15.15 6.80
N GLU A 425 7.54 -14.26 7.76
CA GLU A 425 6.72 -13.06 7.99
C GLU A 425 6.64 -12.24 6.70
N PHE A 426 5.44 -11.83 6.31
CA PHE A 426 5.13 -11.13 5.04
C PHE A 426 5.23 -11.93 3.73
N CYS A 427 5.47 -13.26 3.74
CA CYS A 427 5.63 -14.04 2.49
C CYS A 427 4.47 -13.84 1.48
N SER A 428 3.23 -13.96 1.98
CA SER A 428 2.01 -13.77 1.19
C SER A 428 1.88 -12.34 0.66
N GLU A 429 2.16 -11.34 1.49
CA GLU A 429 2.08 -9.92 1.15
C GLU A 429 3.13 -9.55 0.09
N MET A 430 4.37 -10.05 0.21
CA MET A 430 5.43 -9.84 -0.79
C MET A 430 5.03 -10.47 -2.13
N HIS A 431 4.40 -11.63 -2.11
CA HIS A 431 3.85 -12.26 -3.31
C HIS A 431 2.70 -11.44 -3.93
N GLN A 432 1.80 -10.89 -3.10
CA GLN A 432 0.75 -9.98 -3.57
C GLN A 432 1.32 -8.72 -4.23
N VAL A 433 2.43 -8.17 -3.70
CA VAL A 433 3.14 -7.06 -4.37
C VAL A 433 3.61 -7.46 -5.76
N ARG A 434 4.20 -8.66 -5.91
CA ARG A 434 4.64 -9.18 -7.22
C ARG A 434 3.46 -9.35 -8.18
N THR A 435 2.34 -9.91 -7.71
CA THR A 435 1.07 -9.98 -8.48
C THR A 435 0.63 -8.60 -8.98
N LYS A 436 0.61 -7.61 -8.09
CA LYS A 436 0.21 -6.24 -8.43
C LYS A 436 1.16 -5.60 -9.46
N LYS A 437 2.48 -5.83 -9.33
CA LYS A 437 3.48 -5.37 -10.32
C LYS A 437 3.23 -6.01 -11.69
N ILE A 438 3.00 -7.32 -11.78
CA ILE A 438 2.65 -8.01 -13.05
C ILE A 438 1.46 -7.34 -13.73
N LEU A 439 0.43 -7.05 -12.94
CA LEU A 439 -0.81 -6.47 -13.45
C LEU A 439 -0.61 -5.02 -13.90
N LEU A 440 0.10 -4.20 -13.13
CA LEU A 440 0.43 -2.83 -13.53
C LEU A 440 1.24 -2.79 -14.82
N ILE A 441 2.27 -3.64 -14.96
CA ILE A 441 3.11 -3.69 -16.15
C ILE A 441 2.31 -4.16 -17.37
N SER A 442 1.54 -5.24 -17.25
CA SER A 442 0.75 -5.77 -18.37
C SER A 442 -0.33 -4.78 -18.86
N ASN A 443 -1.06 -4.12 -17.95
CA ASN A 443 -2.02 -3.08 -18.34
C ASN A 443 -1.32 -1.86 -18.97
N SER A 444 -0.17 -1.44 -18.43
CA SER A 444 0.63 -0.35 -19.00
C SER A 444 1.06 -0.65 -20.43
N ILE A 445 1.64 -1.83 -20.68
CA ILE A 445 2.04 -2.25 -22.02
C ILE A 445 0.85 -2.28 -22.98
N ALA A 446 -0.29 -2.83 -22.56
CA ALA A 446 -1.48 -2.90 -23.42
C ALA A 446 -2.05 -1.51 -23.73
N THR A 447 -2.17 -0.63 -22.74
CA THR A 447 -2.60 0.76 -22.94
C THR A 447 -1.64 1.52 -23.87
N SER A 448 -0.32 1.45 -23.63
CA SER A 448 0.68 2.06 -24.51
C SER A 448 0.65 1.51 -25.93
N SER A 449 0.47 0.19 -26.07
CA SER A 449 0.32 -0.47 -27.38
C SER A 449 -0.91 0.02 -28.13
N SER A 450 -2.03 0.25 -27.43
CA SER A 450 -3.25 0.81 -28.03
C SER A 450 -3.04 2.24 -28.54
N VAL A 451 -2.24 3.05 -27.84
CA VAL A 451 -1.87 4.41 -28.25
C VAL A 451 -1.02 4.36 -29.53
N ILE A 452 -0.01 3.48 -29.55
CA ILE A 452 0.83 3.27 -30.73
C ILE A 452 -0.02 2.80 -31.92
N GLN A 453 -0.91 1.83 -31.71
CA GLN A 453 -1.83 1.36 -32.75
C GLN A 453 -2.69 2.49 -33.30
N ALA A 454 -3.34 3.27 -32.43
CA ALA A 454 -4.19 4.38 -32.83
C ALA A 454 -3.42 5.45 -33.64
N ALA A 455 -2.17 5.71 -33.27
CA ALA A 455 -1.30 6.64 -33.99
C ALA A 455 -0.93 6.10 -35.38
N ILE A 456 -0.51 4.83 -35.49
CA ILE A 456 -0.13 4.20 -36.76
C ILE A 456 -1.32 4.13 -37.71
N THR A 457 -2.49 3.70 -37.22
CA THR A 457 -3.69 3.54 -38.05
C THR A 457 -4.43 4.86 -38.26
N LYS A 458 -3.98 5.96 -37.64
CA LYS A 458 -4.69 7.26 -37.58
C LYS A 458 -6.16 7.12 -37.19
N ASN A 459 -6.44 6.19 -36.29
CA ASN A 459 -7.80 5.87 -35.85
C ASN A 459 -7.88 5.95 -34.32
N PRO A 460 -8.39 7.05 -33.75
CA PRO A 460 -8.45 7.23 -32.30
C PRO A 460 -9.40 6.23 -31.63
N ARG A 461 -10.29 5.57 -32.40
CA ARG A 461 -11.11 4.48 -31.85
C ARG A 461 -10.27 3.28 -31.43
N ASN A 462 -9.02 3.13 -31.85
CA ASN A 462 -8.17 2.03 -31.41
C ASN A 462 -7.62 2.20 -29.99
N LEU A 463 -7.89 3.32 -29.32
CA LEU A 463 -7.46 3.56 -27.94
C LEU A 463 -8.19 2.64 -26.95
N ASP A 464 -7.43 2.08 -26.02
CA ASP A 464 -7.94 1.32 -24.88
C ASP A 464 -8.29 2.23 -23.71
N ILE A 465 -9.29 3.09 -23.89
CA ILE A 465 -9.71 4.08 -22.88
C ILE A 465 -10.23 3.38 -21.61
N GLY A 466 -11.00 2.30 -21.76
CA GLY A 466 -11.50 1.53 -20.62
C GLY A 466 -10.38 0.83 -19.85
N GLY A 467 -9.40 0.24 -20.53
CA GLY A 467 -8.22 -0.33 -19.87
C GLY A 467 -7.33 0.73 -19.23
N ALA A 468 -7.19 1.91 -19.84
CA ALA A 468 -6.46 3.03 -19.26
C ALA A 468 -7.10 3.51 -17.95
N ALA A 469 -8.43 3.59 -17.87
CA ALA A 469 -9.14 3.93 -16.64
C ALA A 469 -8.88 2.90 -15.52
N VAL A 470 -8.87 1.60 -15.86
CA VAL A 470 -8.52 0.52 -14.94
C VAL A 470 -7.07 0.64 -14.48
N LEU A 471 -6.13 0.92 -15.38
CA LEU A 471 -4.72 1.16 -15.04
C LEU A 471 -4.55 2.31 -14.05
N ILE A 472 -5.22 3.46 -14.28
CA ILE A 472 -5.16 4.62 -13.38
C ILE A 472 -5.67 4.26 -12.00
N TYR A 473 -6.85 3.63 -11.91
CA TYR A 473 -7.41 3.19 -10.63
C TYR A 473 -6.44 2.28 -9.86
N ARG A 474 -5.79 1.36 -10.57
CA ARG A 474 -4.80 0.45 -10.00
C ARG A 474 -3.51 1.13 -9.60
N LEU A 475 -3.02 2.10 -10.35
CA LEU A 475 -1.85 2.89 -9.94
C LEU A 475 -2.08 3.55 -8.59
N PHE A 476 -3.28 4.07 -8.31
CA PHE A 476 -3.58 4.61 -6.98
C PHE A 476 -3.72 3.53 -5.90
N THR A 477 -4.50 2.49 -6.16
CA THR A 477 -4.84 1.47 -5.15
C THR A 477 -3.69 0.51 -4.85
N ASP A 478 -3.01 0.01 -5.88
CA ASP A 478 -1.89 -0.92 -5.74
C ASP A 478 -0.64 -0.22 -5.17
N MET A 479 -0.35 1.02 -5.57
CA MET A 479 0.78 1.77 -4.97
C MET A 479 0.52 2.14 -3.51
N LYS A 480 -0.72 2.47 -3.15
CA LYS A 480 -1.09 2.70 -1.74
C LYS A 480 -0.85 1.43 -0.91
N PHE A 481 -1.25 0.27 -1.44
CA PHE A 481 -0.98 -1.02 -0.78
C PHE A 481 0.52 -1.27 -0.61
N ILE A 482 1.31 -1.15 -1.69
CA ILE A 482 2.76 -1.37 -1.66
C ILE A 482 3.45 -0.43 -0.66
N SER A 483 3.05 0.85 -0.64
CA SER A 483 3.62 1.85 0.26
C SER A 483 3.29 1.56 1.72
N LYS A 484 2.04 1.16 2.00
CA LYS A 484 1.62 0.76 3.35
C LYS A 484 2.38 -0.47 3.83
N LEU A 485 2.47 -1.50 2.99
CA LEU A 485 3.21 -2.72 3.32
C LEU A 485 4.69 -2.42 3.56
N LYS A 486 5.29 -1.57 2.73
CA LYS A 486 6.68 -1.12 2.92
C LYS A 486 6.87 -0.46 4.28
N GLN A 487 5.94 0.43 4.68
CA GLN A 487 6.01 1.09 5.99
C GLN A 487 5.90 0.09 7.15
N GLU A 488 4.97 -0.87 7.06
CA GLU A 488 4.79 -1.93 8.07
C GLU A 488 6.04 -2.81 8.17
N PHE A 489 6.58 -3.25 7.03
CA PHE A 489 7.82 -4.03 6.96
C PHE A 489 9.00 -3.27 7.56
N MET A 490 9.21 -2.01 7.14
CA MET A 490 10.30 -1.17 7.66
C MET A 490 10.21 -0.98 9.17
N THR A 491 9.00 -0.77 9.69
CA THR A 491 8.77 -0.59 11.13
C THR A 491 9.06 -1.89 11.89
N SER A 492 8.60 -3.04 11.37
CA SER A 492 8.81 -4.36 12.00
C SER A 492 10.29 -4.74 12.04
N GLU A 493 10.98 -4.66 10.90
CA GLU A 493 12.40 -5.02 10.82
C GLU A 493 13.30 -4.08 11.63
N LEU A 494 12.98 -2.78 11.65
CA LEU A 494 13.71 -1.83 12.46
C LEU A 494 13.53 -2.10 13.97
N ALA A 495 12.31 -2.47 14.39
CA ALA A 495 12.06 -2.86 15.78
C ALA A 495 12.90 -4.09 16.18
N LYS A 496 12.99 -5.11 15.30
CA LYS A 496 13.82 -6.30 15.54
C LYS A 496 15.29 -5.96 15.75
N VAL A 497 15.85 -5.04 14.95
CA VAL A 497 17.25 -4.59 15.12
C VAL A 497 17.47 -3.98 16.50
N TYR A 498 16.55 -3.14 16.98
CA TYR A 498 16.68 -2.51 18.29
C TYR A 498 16.39 -3.47 19.45
N ASP A 499 15.47 -4.41 19.28
CA ASP A 499 15.21 -5.46 20.28
C ASP A 499 16.44 -6.35 20.48
N GLN A 500 17.13 -6.71 19.39
CA GLN A 500 18.39 -7.47 19.46
C GLN A 500 19.49 -6.70 20.19
N ARG A 501 19.57 -5.37 19.98
CA ARG A 501 20.49 -4.49 20.71
C ARG A 501 20.17 -4.43 22.20
N VAL A 502 18.89 -4.31 22.58
CA VAL A 502 18.48 -4.33 24.00
C VAL A 502 18.84 -5.67 24.66
N GLN A 503 18.77 -6.77 23.91
CA GLN A 503 19.17 -8.10 24.38
C GLN A 503 20.69 -8.35 24.37
N GLY A 504 21.49 -7.41 23.87
CA GLY A 504 22.95 -7.51 23.79
C GLY A 504 23.45 -8.51 22.73
N LEU A 505 22.62 -8.83 21.72
CA LEU A 505 22.96 -9.72 20.61
C LEU A 505 23.65 -9.00 19.44
N LEU A 506 23.54 -7.67 19.42
CA LEU A 506 24.21 -6.70 18.54
C LEU A 506 24.67 -5.52 19.41
#